data_AF-A0A4Z2CNZ6-F1
#
_entry.id   AF-A0A4Z2CNZ6-F1
#
_cell.length_a   1.000
_cell.length_b   1.000
_cell.length_c   1.000
_cell.angle_alpha   90.00
_cell.angle_beta   90.00
_cell.angle_gamma   90.00
#
_symmetry.space_group_name_H-M   'P 1'
#
loop_
_entity.id
_entity.type
_entity.pdbx_description
1 polymer ?
#
loop_
_entity_poly.entity_id
_entity_poly.type
_entity_poly.pdbx_seq_one_letter_code
_entity_poly.pdbx_strand_id
1 'polypeptide(L)'
;MATVINITDKNQLEQILQEAKNVTSGPPTTVVMDFYASWCRPCSEIAPIFKELSTKYTNMKFIKIDVDKLEYDMDSLLSKGQCECLNEEDSHSLAQLLNSSGGNNSKTYLLSDTDEQLIIYITFSQFVRIQSIQINGPKENAPKTVKLFINQISTPDFDSCEIGEAVQTLELTEDDIKDGGITQLNFVKFQNVNTLTIFVKNNQSSTDQTRIDKLKFYGYPVNTVNMKEFQRVSGKKGEAHG
;
A
#
# COMPACT_ATOMS: atom_id res chain seq x y z
N MET A 1 -27.89 19.78 -4.56
CA MET A 1 -27.22 20.19 -3.31
C MET A 1 -25.75 19.87 -3.46
N ALA A 2 -24.86 20.84 -3.26
CA ALA A 2 -23.43 20.57 -3.34
C ALA A 2 -23.01 19.84 -2.07
N THR A 3 -22.66 18.57 -2.23
CA THR A 3 -22.25 17.69 -1.15
C THR A 3 -20.73 17.60 -1.19
N VAL A 4 -20.07 17.87 -0.07
CA VAL A 4 -18.64 17.58 0.08
C VAL A 4 -18.43 16.09 -0.13
N ILE A 5 -17.59 15.72 -1.10
CA ILE A 5 -17.28 14.33 -1.40
C ILE A 5 -16.11 13.91 -0.50
N ASN A 6 -16.33 12.90 0.34
CA ASN A 6 -15.24 12.31 1.11
C ASN A 6 -14.54 11.26 0.26
N ILE A 7 -13.23 11.43 0.11
CA ILE A 7 -12.34 10.55 -0.62
C ILE A 7 -11.60 9.69 0.40
N THR A 8 -11.77 8.39 0.28
CA THR A 8 -11.07 7.40 1.10
C THR A 8 -10.23 6.45 0.25
N ASP A 9 -10.23 6.63 -1.07
CA ASP A 9 -9.58 5.74 -2.02
C ASP A 9 -8.96 6.55 -3.18
N LYS A 10 -7.79 6.12 -3.65
CA LYS A 10 -7.03 6.81 -4.71
C LYS A 10 -7.73 6.74 -6.07
N ASN A 11 -8.39 5.64 -6.41
CA ASN A 11 -9.11 5.50 -7.67
C ASN A 11 -10.30 6.47 -7.74
N GLN A 12 -11.00 6.67 -6.62
CA GLN A 12 -12.07 7.67 -6.53
C GLN A 12 -11.53 9.09 -6.80
N LEU A 13 -10.35 9.41 -6.26
CA LEU A 13 -9.68 10.68 -6.55
C LEU A 13 -9.30 10.81 -8.02
N GLU A 14 -8.64 9.80 -8.59
CA GLU A 14 -8.20 9.79 -9.99
C GLU A 14 -9.37 9.95 -10.96
N GLN A 15 -10.48 9.23 -10.72
CA GLN A 15 -11.70 9.35 -11.51
C GLN A 15 -12.25 10.78 -11.49
N ILE A 16 -12.38 11.40 -10.31
CA ILE A 16 -12.88 12.78 -10.18
C ILE A 16 -11.98 13.77 -10.91
N LEU A 17 -10.65 13.60 -10.81
CA LEU A 17 -9.68 14.45 -11.50
C LEU A 17 -9.74 14.26 -13.02
N GLN A 18 -9.95 13.04 -13.49
CA GLN A 18 -10.04 12.74 -14.92
C GLN A 18 -11.36 13.27 -15.52
N GLU A 19 -12.48 13.12 -14.81
CA GLU A 19 -13.75 13.78 -15.16
C GLU A 19 -13.60 15.30 -15.25
N ALA A 20 -12.90 15.92 -14.28
CA ALA A 20 -12.69 17.37 -14.27
C ALA A 20 -11.80 17.85 -15.43
N LYS A 21 -10.87 17.01 -15.91
CA LYS A 21 -9.98 17.30 -17.05
C LYS A 21 -10.65 17.09 -18.41
N ASN A 22 -11.55 16.12 -18.54
CA ASN A 22 -12.12 15.68 -19.83
C ASN A 22 -13.38 16.47 -20.26
N VAL A 23 -13.54 17.72 -19.80
CA VAL A 23 -14.68 18.55 -20.20
C VAL A 23 -14.47 19.06 -21.62
N THR A 24 -15.07 18.38 -22.61
CA THR A 24 -14.95 18.71 -24.04
C THR A 24 -15.89 19.84 -24.49
N SER A 25 -16.92 20.15 -23.71
CA SER A 25 -17.88 21.21 -23.99
C SER A 25 -18.40 21.84 -22.69
N GLY A 26 -17.86 23.01 -22.33
CA GLY A 26 -18.20 23.76 -21.12
C GLY A 26 -16.97 24.40 -20.46
N PRO A 27 -17.15 25.24 -19.43
CA PRO A 27 -16.04 25.76 -18.64
C PRO A 27 -15.34 24.63 -17.86
N PRO A 28 -14.01 24.71 -17.65
CA PRO A 28 -13.27 23.71 -16.88
C PRO A 28 -13.85 23.58 -15.46
N THR A 29 -13.98 22.34 -14.98
CA THR A 29 -14.50 22.08 -13.64
C THR A 29 -13.40 22.34 -12.61
N THR A 30 -13.58 23.34 -11.75
CA THR A 30 -12.65 23.59 -10.64
C THR A 30 -12.91 22.62 -9.50
N VAL A 31 -11.85 21.95 -9.04
CA VAL A 31 -11.87 21.05 -7.89
C VAL A 31 -11.09 21.68 -6.74
N VAL A 32 -11.72 21.79 -5.56
CA VAL A 32 -11.11 22.28 -4.33
C VAL A 32 -10.93 21.10 -3.38
N MET A 33 -9.70 20.90 -2.90
CA MET A 33 -9.33 19.73 -2.11
C MET A 33 -8.91 20.14 -0.69
N ASP A 34 -9.48 19.50 0.31
CA ASP A 34 -9.11 19.63 1.73
C ASP A 34 -8.48 18.32 2.21
N PHE A 35 -7.15 18.34 2.42
CA PHE A 35 -6.42 17.22 3.01
C PHE A 35 -6.46 17.35 4.53
N TYR A 36 -7.12 16.41 5.19
CA TYR A 36 -7.34 16.46 6.65
C TYR A 36 -7.00 15.13 7.32
N ALA A 37 -6.82 15.17 8.64
CA ALA A 37 -6.71 13.99 9.48
C ALA A 37 -7.68 14.10 10.66
N SER A 38 -8.13 12.97 11.19
CA SER A 38 -9.08 12.93 12.33
C SER A 38 -8.51 13.55 13.61
N TRP A 39 -7.20 13.48 13.78
CA TRP A 39 -6.44 14.04 14.91
C TRP A 39 -5.99 15.50 14.66
N CYS A 40 -6.21 16.05 13.46
CA CYS A 40 -5.80 17.40 13.11
C CYS A 40 -6.84 18.42 13.59
N ARG A 41 -6.56 19.06 14.73
CA ARG A 41 -7.44 20.10 15.30
C ARG A 41 -7.64 21.31 14.37
N PRO A 42 -6.60 21.93 13.78
CA PRO A 42 -6.80 23.01 12.80
C PRO A 42 -7.68 22.58 11.62
N CYS A 43 -7.57 21.33 11.17
CA CYS A 43 -8.41 20.78 10.11
C CYS A 43 -9.88 20.67 10.54
N SER A 44 -10.14 20.37 11.82
CA SER A 44 -11.50 20.37 12.38
C SER A 44 -12.08 21.78 12.47
N GLU A 45 -11.24 22.79 12.71
CA GLU A 45 -11.64 24.19 12.82
C GLU A 45 -12.00 24.81 11.45
N ILE A 46 -11.31 24.44 10.36
CA ILE A 46 -11.63 24.93 8.99
C ILE A 46 -12.79 24.16 8.33
N ALA A 47 -13.09 22.95 8.79
CA ALA A 47 -14.12 22.09 8.18
C ALA A 47 -15.51 22.74 8.01
N PRO A 48 -16.04 23.54 8.97
CA PRO A 48 -17.30 24.26 8.79
C PRO A 48 -17.26 25.29 7.67
N ILE A 49 -16.15 26.04 7.56
CA ILE A 49 -15.94 27.05 6.51
C ILE A 49 -15.86 26.37 5.15
N PHE A 50 -15.14 25.26 5.05
CA PHE A 50 -15.06 24.47 3.82
C PHE A 50 -16.45 23.98 3.37
N LYS A 51 -17.28 23.51 4.31
CA LYS A 51 -18.66 23.10 4.03
C LYS A 51 -19.54 24.28 3.57
N GLU A 52 -19.38 25.45 4.19
CA GLU A 52 -20.09 26.66 3.77
C GLU A 52 -19.72 27.07 2.34
N LEU A 53 -18.42 27.09 2.02
CA LEU A 53 -17.91 27.36 0.68
C LEU A 53 -18.47 26.36 -0.34
N SER A 54 -18.55 25.08 0.02
CA SER A 54 -19.13 24.06 -0.87
C SER A 54 -20.60 24.31 -1.21
N THR A 55 -21.37 24.85 -0.26
CA THR A 55 -22.79 25.18 -0.47
C THR A 55 -22.94 26.44 -1.32
N LYS A 56 -22.03 27.41 -1.15
CA LYS A 56 -22.03 28.69 -1.86
C LYS A 56 -21.59 28.58 -3.31
N TYR A 57 -20.56 27.77 -3.60
CA TYR A 57 -19.96 27.63 -4.93
C TYR A 57 -20.34 26.30 -5.56
N THR A 58 -21.57 26.23 -6.11
CA THR A 58 -22.14 24.99 -6.68
C THR A 58 -21.55 24.59 -8.03
N ASN A 59 -20.82 25.49 -8.68
CA ASN A 59 -20.09 25.26 -9.93
C ASN A 59 -18.69 24.65 -9.72
N MET A 60 -18.30 24.39 -8.47
CA MET A 60 -17.03 23.77 -8.10
C MET A 60 -17.29 22.44 -7.41
N LYS A 61 -16.38 21.48 -7.58
CA LYS A 61 -16.39 20.23 -6.80
C LYS A 61 -15.54 20.41 -5.54
N PHE A 62 -16.12 20.15 -4.37
CA PHE A 62 -15.39 20.18 -3.09
C PHE A 62 -15.17 18.76 -2.61
N ILE A 63 -13.90 18.42 -2.36
CA ILE A 63 -13.51 17.08 -1.90
C ILE A 63 -12.71 17.18 -0.60
N LYS A 64 -12.97 16.25 0.33
CA LYS A 64 -12.21 16.05 1.56
C LYS A 64 -11.44 14.74 1.45
N ILE A 65 -10.15 14.78 1.75
CA ILE A 65 -9.24 13.66 1.61
C ILE A 65 -8.68 13.36 3.00
N ASP A 66 -9.00 12.18 3.53
CA ASP A 66 -8.48 11.72 4.81
C ASP A 66 -7.06 11.16 4.61
N VAL A 67 -6.05 11.88 5.08
CA VAL A 67 -4.64 11.50 4.89
C VAL A 67 -4.26 10.23 5.65
N ASP A 68 -5.03 9.87 6.69
CA ASP A 68 -4.82 8.62 7.44
C ASP A 68 -5.36 7.40 6.67
N LYS A 69 -6.17 7.61 5.62
CA LYS A 69 -6.82 6.56 4.83
C LYS A 69 -6.26 6.41 3.41
N LEU A 70 -5.42 7.32 2.96
CA LEU A 70 -4.75 7.21 1.68
C LEU A 70 -3.51 6.34 1.83
N GLU A 71 -3.65 5.02 1.62
CA GLU A 71 -2.50 4.12 1.66
C GLU A 71 -1.50 4.51 0.55
N TYR A 72 -0.22 4.66 0.90
CA TYR A 72 0.83 5.03 -0.05
C TYR A 72 1.44 3.78 -0.69
N ASP A 73 1.59 3.77 -2.02
CA ASP A 73 2.34 2.74 -2.74
C ASP A 73 3.83 2.85 -2.36
N MET A 74 4.34 1.86 -1.62
CA MET A 74 5.67 1.88 -1.02
C MET A 74 6.78 1.38 -1.96
N ASP A 75 6.54 1.30 -3.27
CA ASP A 75 7.57 0.87 -4.26
C ASP A 75 8.90 1.62 -4.12
N SER A 76 8.85 2.93 -3.86
CA SER A 76 10.03 3.78 -3.67
C SER A 76 10.83 3.47 -2.40
N LEU A 77 10.23 2.76 -1.44
CA LEU A 77 10.85 2.34 -0.20
C LEU A 77 11.44 0.92 -0.30
N LEU A 78 11.26 0.22 -1.42
CA LEU A 78 11.86 -1.10 -1.62
C LEU A 78 13.35 -0.97 -1.90
N SER A 79 14.17 -1.67 -1.11
CA SER A 79 15.58 -1.92 -1.40
C SER A 79 15.69 -3.03 -2.44
N LYS A 80 15.27 -2.77 -3.69
CA LYS A 80 15.09 -3.79 -4.75
C LYS A 80 16.31 -4.69 -4.98
N GLY A 81 17.53 -4.18 -4.80
CA GLY A 81 18.76 -4.97 -4.90
C GLY A 81 19.05 -5.90 -3.71
N GLN A 82 18.24 -5.85 -2.65
CA GLN A 82 18.26 -6.71 -1.47
C GLN A 82 16.98 -7.55 -1.37
N CYS A 83 16.17 -7.56 -2.42
CA CYS A 83 15.04 -8.48 -2.54
C CYS A 83 15.52 -9.74 -3.24
N GLU A 84 15.00 -10.88 -2.80
CA GLU A 84 15.37 -12.20 -3.31
C GLU A 84 14.11 -13.02 -3.54
N CYS A 85 14.17 -13.95 -4.49
CA CYS A 85 13.11 -14.92 -4.70
C CYS A 85 13.73 -16.32 -4.80
N LEU A 86 13.12 -17.29 -4.14
CA LEU A 86 13.47 -18.71 -4.31
C LEU A 86 12.42 -19.39 -5.18
N ASN A 87 12.91 -20.33 -6.01
CA ASN A 87 12.14 -21.05 -7.03
C ASN A 87 11.56 -20.13 -8.12
N GLU A 88 12.23 -19.03 -8.44
CA GLU A 88 11.85 -18.19 -9.60
C GLU A 88 12.46 -18.72 -10.90
N GLU A 89 11.75 -18.53 -12.01
CA GLU A 89 12.26 -18.81 -13.34
C GLU A 89 13.16 -17.66 -13.84
N ASP A 90 14.31 -17.98 -14.43
CA ASP A 90 15.34 -17.00 -14.81
C ASP A 90 14.82 -15.90 -15.75
N SER A 91 13.92 -16.24 -16.67
CA SER A 91 13.35 -15.30 -17.65
C SER A 91 12.17 -14.48 -17.11
N HIS A 92 11.63 -14.86 -15.95
CA HIS A 92 10.48 -14.27 -15.27
C HIS A 92 10.73 -14.14 -13.76
N SER A 93 11.70 -13.31 -13.40
CA SER A 93 12.19 -13.12 -12.02
C SER A 93 11.54 -11.95 -11.28
N LEU A 94 11.64 -11.98 -9.96
CA LEU A 94 11.22 -10.91 -9.05
C LEU A 94 11.95 -9.61 -9.37
N ALA A 95 13.24 -9.67 -9.71
CA ALA A 95 14.01 -8.49 -10.09
C ALA A 95 13.39 -7.78 -11.31
N GLN A 96 12.93 -8.53 -12.31
CA GLN A 96 12.25 -7.93 -13.46
C GLN A 96 10.89 -7.36 -13.06
N LEU A 97 10.12 -8.07 -12.23
CA LEU A 97 8.82 -7.61 -11.72
C LEU A 97 8.97 -6.27 -10.97
N LEU A 98 9.88 -6.18 -10.00
CA LEU A 98 10.08 -4.99 -9.17
C LEU A 98 10.68 -3.81 -9.96
N ASN A 99 11.52 -4.06 -10.98
CA ASN A 99 12.13 -2.99 -11.78
C ASN A 99 11.26 -2.55 -12.96
N SER A 100 10.14 -3.23 -13.24
CA SER A 100 9.20 -2.79 -14.25
C SER A 100 8.47 -1.52 -13.78
N SER A 101 8.77 -0.40 -14.43
CA SER A 101 8.18 0.90 -14.10
C SER A 101 6.70 0.97 -14.45
N GLY A 102 5.82 0.38 -13.63
CA GLY A 102 4.38 0.65 -13.52
C GLY A 102 3.53 0.59 -14.80
N GLY A 103 4.10 0.17 -15.93
CA GLY A 103 3.39 0.01 -17.19
C GLY A 103 2.74 -1.36 -17.23
N ASN A 104 1.50 -1.41 -17.68
CA ASN A 104 0.73 -2.64 -17.96
C ASN A 104 1.36 -3.45 -19.13
N ASN A 105 2.66 -3.70 -19.11
CA ASN A 105 3.32 -4.60 -20.04
C ASN A 105 3.09 -6.01 -19.53
N SER A 106 2.07 -6.67 -20.11
CA SER A 106 1.70 -8.09 -19.93
C SER A 106 2.86 -9.10 -20.10
N LYS A 107 4.08 -8.64 -20.40
CA LYS A 107 5.30 -9.46 -20.59
C LYS A 107 6.16 -9.58 -19.33
N THR A 108 6.01 -8.71 -18.34
CA THR A 108 6.82 -8.79 -17.12
C THR A 108 5.98 -9.34 -15.99
N TYR A 109 6.35 -10.51 -15.49
CA TYR A 109 5.71 -11.22 -14.39
C TYR A 109 6.76 -12.08 -13.70
N LEU A 110 6.48 -12.45 -12.45
CA LEU A 110 7.21 -13.47 -11.71
C LEU A 110 6.55 -14.84 -11.96
N LEU A 111 7.34 -15.85 -12.27
CA LEU A 111 6.89 -17.23 -12.46
C LEU A 111 7.73 -18.17 -11.59
N SER A 112 7.12 -19.21 -11.05
CA SER A 112 7.85 -20.28 -10.38
C SER A 112 8.45 -21.29 -11.37
N ASP A 113 9.62 -21.84 -11.03
CA ASP A 113 10.38 -22.70 -11.94
C ASP A 113 9.97 -24.18 -11.82
N THR A 114 10.17 -24.77 -10.64
CA THR A 114 10.06 -26.23 -10.44
C THR A 114 8.65 -26.68 -10.06
N ASP A 115 7.98 -25.94 -9.19
CA ASP A 115 6.66 -26.25 -8.63
C ASP A 115 5.90 -24.96 -8.29
N GLU A 116 4.73 -25.05 -7.67
CA GLU A 116 3.89 -23.89 -7.38
C GLU A 116 4.36 -23.00 -6.23
N GLN A 117 5.36 -23.45 -5.46
CA GLN A 117 5.81 -22.74 -4.27
C GLN A 117 6.79 -21.62 -4.63
N LEU A 118 6.67 -20.47 -3.97
CA LEU A 118 7.60 -19.35 -4.10
C LEU A 118 7.93 -18.78 -2.72
N ILE A 119 9.18 -18.38 -2.51
CA ILE A 119 9.54 -17.53 -1.36
C ILE A 119 10.02 -16.21 -1.91
N ILE A 120 9.28 -15.15 -1.62
CA ILE A 120 9.61 -13.78 -2.02
C ILE A 120 10.06 -13.03 -0.77
N TYR A 121 11.33 -12.63 -0.74
CA TYR A 121 11.93 -11.87 0.35
C TYR A 121 12.05 -10.41 -0.05
N ILE A 122 11.31 -9.55 0.65
CA ILE A 122 11.24 -8.12 0.38
C ILE A 122 11.96 -7.36 1.49
N THR A 123 12.87 -6.46 1.10
CA THR A 123 13.57 -5.56 2.00
C THR A 123 13.14 -4.13 1.76
N PHE A 124 12.79 -3.41 2.84
CA PHE A 124 12.49 -1.98 2.81
C PHE A 124 13.73 -1.18 3.25
N SER A 125 13.92 0.01 2.67
CA SER A 125 15.04 0.92 2.98
C SER A 125 14.93 1.57 4.37
N GLN A 126 13.75 1.49 4.97
CA GLN A 126 13.44 1.93 6.32
C GLN A 126 12.30 1.10 6.89
N PHE A 127 12.02 1.23 8.19
CA PHE A 127 10.86 0.59 8.77
C PHE A 127 9.56 1.18 8.21
N VAL A 128 8.64 0.32 7.86
CA VAL A 128 7.31 0.67 7.34
C VAL A 128 6.21 0.01 8.16
N ARG A 129 5.04 0.63 8.12
CA ARG A 129 3.78 0.04 8.52
C ARG A 129 3.05 -0.41 7.27
N ILE A 130 2.80 -1.70 7.13
CA ILE A 130 2.08 -2.27 5.98
C ILE A 130 0.62 -2.42 6.37
N GLN A 131 -0.28 -1.84 5.58
CA GLN A 131 -1.73 -1.94 5.78
C GLN A 131 -2.36 -2.96 4.85
N SER A 132 -1.93 -2.96 3.59
CA SER A 132 -2.43 -3.90 2.60
C SER A 132 -1.35 -4.29 1.60
N ILE A 133 -1.62 -5.38 0.88
CA ILE A 133 -0.77 -5.92 -0.15
C ILE A 133 -1.62 -6.19 -1.39
N GLN A 134 -1.05 -5.97 -2.56
CA GLN A 134 -1.64 -6.33 -3.84
C GLN A 134 -0.79 -7.43 -4.46
N ILE A 135 -1.41 -8.59 -4.64
CA ILE A 135 -0.83 -9.75 -5.31
C ILE A 135 -1.80 -10.13 -6.42
N ASN A 136 -1.49 -9.74 -7.66
CA ASN A 136 -2.34 -10.06 -8.81
C ASN A 136 -1.68 -11.07 -9.73
N GLY A 137 -2.51 -11.80 -10.47
CA GLY A 137 -2.06 -12.78 -11.44
C GLY A 137 -3.23 -13.39 -12.19
N PRO A 138 -2.98 -14.38 -13.06
CA PRO A 138 -4.02 -15.06 -13.80
C PRO A 138 -4.92 -15.87 -12.87
N LYS A 139 -6.22 -15.94 -13.18
CA LYS A 139 -7.20 -16.69 -12.36
C LYS A 139 -6.79 -18.15 -12.10
N GLU A 140 -6.12 -18.78 -13.05
CA GLU A 140 -5.76 -20.20 -12.96
C GLU A 140 -4.61 -20.45 -11.98
N ASN A 141 -3.53 -19.70 -12.13
CA ASN A 141 -2.25 -19.97 -11.46
C ASN A 141 -1.71 -18.80 -10.62
N ALA A 142 -2.56 -17.83 -10.24
CA ALA A 142 -2.21 -16.87 -9.20
C ALA A 142 -2.11 -17.55 -7.81
N PRO A 143 -1.37 -16.96 -6.86
CA PRO A 143 -1.31 -17.46 -5.48
C PRO A 143 -2.69 -17.57 -4.84
N LYS A 144 -2.87 -18.57 -3.95
CA LYS A 144 -4.08 -18.76 -3.14
C LYS A 144 -3.75 -18.70 -1.66
N THR A 145 -3.05 -19.69 -1.14
CA THR A 145 -2.61 -19.71 0.26
C THR A 145 -1.23 -19.05 0.37
N VAL A 146 -1.16 -17.93 1.08
CA VAL A 146 0.08 -17.15 1.26
C VAL A 146 0.38 -16.96 2.75
N LYS A 147 1.58 -17.33 3.19
CA LYS A 147 2.05 -17.13 4.58
C LYS A 147 3.01 -15.95 4.63
N LEU A 148 2.77 -15.02 5.56
CA LEU A 148 3.57 -13.82 5.73
C LEU A 148 4.40 -13.89 7.01
N PHE A 149 5.70 -13.61 6.88
CA PHE A 149 6.64 -13.48 7.99
C PHE A 149 7.31 -12.12 7.91
N ILE A 150 7.61 -11.51 9.05
CA ILE A 150 8.28 -10.20 9.09
C ILE A 150 9.60 -10.29 9.82
N ASN A 151 10.50 -9.36 9.49
CA ASN A 151 11.75 -9.11 10.21
C ASN A 151 12.62 -10.36 10.36
N GLN A 152 12.58 -11.23 9.34
CA GLN A 152 13.55 -12.31 9.19
C GLN A 152 14.91 -11.71 8.83
N ILE A 153 15.99 -12.32 9.33
CA ILE A 153 17.36 -11.82 9.15
C ILE A 153 17.90 -12.18 7.75
N SER A 154 17.37 -13.26 7.17
CA SER A 154 17.71 -13.77 5.84
C SER A 154 16.49 -14.44 5.21
N THR A 155 16.57 -14.72 3.92
CA THR A 155 15.58 -15.53 3.20
C THR A 155 15.48 -16.92 3.84
N PRO A 156 14.31 -17.31 4.37
CA PRO A 156 14.12 -18.66 4.92
C PRO A 156 13.99 -19.70 3.82
N ASP A 157 14.13 -20.97 4.18
CA ASP A 157 13.84 -22.10 3.28
C ASP A 157 12.36 -22.50 3.32
N PHE A 158 11.98 -23.39 2.40
CA PHE A 158 10.60 -23.88 2.22
C PHE A 158 10.11 -24.65 3.46
N ASP A 159 10.91 -25.57 3.99
CA ASP A 159 10.56 -26.37 5.17
C ASP A 159 10.24 -25.49 6.38
N SER A 160 11.07 -24.49 6.65
CA SER A 160 10.87 -23.52 7.74
C SER A 160 9.58 -22.72 7.55
N CYS A 161 9.27 -22.32 6.31
CA CYS A 161 8.04 -21.58 6.00
C CYS A 161 6.78 -22.45 6.11
N GLU A 162 6.87 -23.74 5.78
CA GLU A 162 5.74 -24.66 5.90
C GLU A 162 5.34 -24.87 7.36
N ILE A 163 6.31 -25.19 8.22
CA ILE A 163 6.06 -25.50 9.64
C ILE A 163 5.93 -24.24 10.50
N GLY A 164 6.56 -23.14 10.10
CA GLY A 164 6.65 -21.91 10.87
C GLY A 164 5.29 -21.25 11.09
N GLU A 165 5.12 -20.61 12.24
CA GLU A 165 3.94 -19.79 12.53
C GLU A 165 4.06 -18.46 11.79
N ALA A 166 3.21 -18.26 10.78
CA ALA A 166 3.14 -17.00 10.05
C ALA A 166 2.52 -15.91 10.92
N VAL A 167 2.99 -14.67 10.76
CA VAL A 167 2.38 -13.49 11.39
C VAL A 167 0.92 -13.37 10.94
N GLN A 168 0.68 -13.64 9.66
CA GLN A 168 -0.64 -13.76 9.06
C GLN A 168 -0.59 -14.74 7.88
N THR A 169 -1.62 -15.58 7.75
CA THR A 169 -1.88 -16.39 6.56
C THR A 169 -3.05 -15.76 5.81
N LEU A 170 -2.90 -15.61 4.49
CA LEU A 170 -3.91 -15.09 3.58
C LEU A 170 -4.45 -16.24 2.73
N GLU A 171 -5.75 -16.24 2.51
CA GLU A 171 -6.43 -17.06 1.51
C GLU A 171 -7.00 -16.13 0.45
N LEU A 172 -6.24 -15.95 -0.64
CA LEU A 172 -6.59 -15.02 -1.72
C LEU A 172 -7.74 -15.57 -2.55
N THR A 173 -8.73 -14.72 -2.79
CA THR A 173 -9.89 -15.01 -3.64
C THR A 173 -9.70 -14.50 -5.06
N GLU A 174 -10.63 -14.83 -5.98
CA GLU A 174 -10.63 -14.27 -7.33
C GLU A 174 -10.70 -12.73 -7.36
N ASP A 175 -11.35 -12.12 -6.36
CA ASP A 175 -11.45 -10.67 -6.25
C ASP A 175 -10.16 -10.01 -5.76
N ASP A 176 -9.33 -10.73 -5.01
CA ASP A 176 -8.03 -10.24 -4.55
C ASP A 176 -6.97 -10.26 -5.67
N ILE A 177 -7.02 -11.29 -6.53
CA ILE A 177 -5.98 -11.52 -7.55
C ILE A 177 -6.20 -10.80 -8.87
N LYS A 178 -7.38 -10.21 -9.10
CA LYS A 178 -7.68 -9.43 -10.31
C LYS A 178 -6.96 -8.09 -10.28
N ASP A 179 -6.78 -7.43 -11.43
CA ASP A 179 -6.15 -6.12 -11.48
C ASP A 179 -6.85 -5.10 -10.56
N GLY A 180 -6.08 -4.43 -9.70
CA GLY A 180 -6.59 -3.52 -8.68
C GLY A 180 -7.13 -4.19 -7.40
N GLY A 181 -7.17 -5.53 -7.35
CA GLY A 181 -7.51 -6.28 -6.13
C GLY A 181 -6.46 -6.06 -5.04
N ILE A 182 -6.92 -5.79 -3.82
CA ILE A 182 -6.09 -5.46 -2.65
C ILE A 182 -6.54 -6.34 -1.48
N THR A 183 -5.56 -6.97 -0.83
CA THR A 183 -5.79 -7.79 0.36
C THR A 183 -5.32 -7.06 1.61
N GLN A 184 -6.23 -6.89 2.56
CA GLN A 184 -5.99 -6.18 3.81
C GLN A 184 -5.18 -7.04 4.80
N LEU A 185 -4.15 -6.44 5.40
CA LEU A 185 -3.36 -7.06 6.45
C LEU A 185 -3.85 -6.61 7.83
N ASN A 186 -3.56 -7.39 8.86
CA ASN A 186 -3.76 -6.96 10.24
C ASN A 186 -2.70 -5.92 10.59
N PHE A 187 -2.97 -4.66 10.29
CA PHE A 187 -2.02 -3.56 10.45
C PHE A 187 -1.38 -3.52 11.84
N VAL A 188 -2.07 -3.94 12.91
CA VAL A 188 -1.54 -3.99 14.29
C VAL A 188 -0.30 -4.90 14.40
N LYS A 189 -0.24 -5.97 13.61
CA LYS A 189 0.91 -6.88 13.53
C LYS A 189 2.02 -6.35 12.62
N PHE A 190 1.68 -5.58 11.58
CA PHE A 190 2.60 -5.07 10.57
C PHE A 190 2.98 -3.60 10.80
N GLN A 191 3.24 -3.21 12.06
CA GLN A 191 3.53 -1.82 12.43
C GLN A 191 4.98 -1.37 12.18
N ASN A 192 5.92 -2.30 12.24
CA ASN A 192 7.36 -2.03 12.22
C ASN A 192 8.07 -3.11 11.42
N VAL A 193 7.88 -3.07 10.11
CA VAL A 193 8.39 -4.05 9.16
C VAL A 193 9.58 -3.47 8.43
N ASN A 194 10.73 -4.14 8.48
CA ASN A 194 11.88 -3.84 7.62
C ASN A 194 12.07 -4.91 6.54
N THR A 195 11.80 -6.16 6.86
CA THR A 195 11.79 -7.26 5.89
C THR A 195 10.46 -8.00 5.95
N LEU A 196 9.97 -8.41 4.79
CA LEU A 196 8.73 -9.18 4.64
C LEU A 196 9.02 -10.40 3.77
N THR A 197 8.82 -11.59 4.31
CA THR A 197 8.84 -12.83 3.55
C THR A 197 7.41 -13.24 3.20
N ILE A 198 7.17 -13.45 1.92
CA ILE A 198 5.91 -13.93 1.36
C ILE A 198 6.17 -15.34 0.86
N PHE A 199 5.67 -16.33 1.60
CA PHE A 199 5.70 -17.72 1.17
C PHE A 199 4.38 -18.07 0.48
N VAL A 200 4.44 -18.32 -0.82
CA VAL A 200 3.32 -18.85 -1.59
C VAL A 200 3.32 -20.36 -1.46
N LYS A 201 2.29 -20.91 -0.82
CA LYS A 201 2.18 -22.34 -0.57
C LYS A 201 1.53 -23.10 -1.72
N ASN A 202 0.54 -22.48 -2.37
CA ASN A 202 -0.18 -23.03 -3.51
C ASN A 202 -0.87 -21.92 -4.33
N ASN A 203 -1.47 -22.31 -5.45
CA ASN A 203 -2.21 -21.42 -6.35
C ASN A 203 -3.71 -21.76 -6.41
N GLN A 204 -4.46 -20.95 -7.16
CA GLN A 204 -5.92 -21.04 -7.25
C GLN A 204 -6.45 -22.38 -7.74
N SER A 205 -5.79 -22.97 -8.75
CA SER A 205 -6.27 -24.16 -9.46
C SER A 205 -5.41 -25.42 -9.30
N SER A 206 -4.49 -25.43 -8.33
CA SER A 206 -3.52 -26.53 -8.11
C SER A 206 -2.71 -26.89 -9.36
N THR A 207 -2.32 -25.88 -10.13
CA THR A 207 -1.40 -26.03 -11.26
C THR A 207 0.04 -26.17 -10.78
N ASP A 208 0.93 -26.71 -11.60
CA ASP A 208 2.34 -26.95 -11.22
C ASP A 208 3.18 -25.67 -11.09
N GLN A 209 2.70 -24.54 -11.58
CA GLN A 209 3.42 -23.26 -11.49
C GLN A 209 2.52 -22.18 -10.93
N THR A 210 3.13 -21.19 -10.30
CA THR A 210 2.47 -19.99 -9.81
C THR A 210 3.00 -18.75 -10.54
N ARG A 211 2.10 -17.85 -10.94
CA ARG A 211 2.43 -16.60 -11.63
C ARG A 211 1.90 -15.38 -10.89
N ILE A 212 2.75 -14.37 -10.74
CA ILE A 212 2.43 -13.07 -10.16
C ILE A 212 2.72 -11.97 -11.17
N ASP A 213 1.68 -11.28 -11.63
CA ASP A 213 1.76 -10.17 -12.59
C ASP A 213 2.03 -8.83 -11.89
N LYS A 214 1.62 -8.69 -10.63
CA LYS A 214 1.76 -7.44 -9.88
C LYS A 214 1.94 -7.73 -8.39
N LEU A 215 2.97 -7.13 -7.81
CA LEU A 215 3.24 -7.18 -6.39
C LEU A 215 3.46 -5.76 -5.88
N LYS A 216 2.56 -5.26 -5.04
CA LYS A 216 2.67 -3.93 -4.42
C LYS A 216 2.35 -3.95 -2.95
N PHE A 217 2.93 -2.99 -2.23
CA PHE A 217 2.77 -2.84 -0.80
C PHE A 217 2.22 -1.46 -0.52
N TYR A 218 1.16 -1.40 0.28
CA TYR A 218 0.51 -0.15 0.63
C TYR A 218 0.57 0.07 2.14
N GLY A 219 0.88 1.30 2.52
CA GLY A 219 1.07 1.64 3.92
C GLY A 219 1.79 2.97 4.08
N TYR A 220 2.61 3.07 5.13
CA TYR A 220 3.32 4.31 5.46
C TYR A 220 4.70 4.03 6.05
N PRO A 221 5.69 4.92 5.81
CA PRO A 221 6.94 4.88 6.55
C PRO A 221 6.71 5.08 8.05
N VAL A 222 7.42 4.33 8.88
CA VAL A 222 7.47 4.60 10.32
C VAL A 222 8.42 5.77 10.52
N ASN A 223 7.85 6.96 10.75
CA ASN A 223 8.64 8.12 11.15
C ASN A 223 9.26 7.84 12.52
N THR A 224 10.58 7.71 12.57
CA THR A 224 11.28 7.80 13.83
C THR A 224 11.33 9.27 14.22
N VAL A 225 10.67 9.63 15.32
CA VAL A 225 10.88 10.94 15.92
C VAL A 225 12.36 10.97 16.31
N ASN A 226 13.15 11.78 15.60
CA ASN A 226 14.56 11.95 15.92
C ASN A 226 14.65 12.61 17.30
N MET A 227 14.83 11.81 18.36
CA MET A 227 14.83 12.33 19.74
C MET A 227 15.95 13.36 19.99
N LYS A 228 16.94 13.45 19.09
CA LYS A 228 17.98 14.48 19.10
C LYS A 228 17.47 15.87 18.72
N GLU A 229 16.34 15.98 18.01
CA GLU A 229 15.72 17.24 17.61
C GLU A 229 14.72 17.78 18.64
N PHE A 230 14.40 16.99 19.67
CA PHE A 230 13.61 17.47 20.81
C PHE A 230 14.47 18.37 21.71
N GLN A 231 14.58 19.65 21.34
CA GLN A 231 15.01 20.66 22.29
C GLN A 231 13.92 20.82 23.34
N ARG A 232 14.25 20.51 24.61
CA ARG A 232 13.41 20.87 25.75
C ARG A 232 13.14 22.38 25.66
N VAL A 233 11.89 22.76 25.46
CA VAL A 233 11.47 24.15 25.61
C VAL A 233 11.75 24.49 27.08
N SER A 234 12.79 25.29 27.30
CA SER A 234 13.15 25.75 28.64
C SER A 234 11.98 26.59 29.12
N GLY A 235 11.19 26.07 30.06
CA GLY A 235 10.12 26.82 30.69
C GLY A 235 10.66 28.15 31.18
N LYS A 236 9.94 29.26 30.92
CA LYS A 236 10.33 30.56 31.45
C LYS A 236 10.40 30.46 32.98
N LYS A 237 11.55 30.85 33.51
CA LYS A 237 11.84 30.94 34.95
C LYS A 237 10.86 31.95 35.58
N GLY A 238 9.86 31.50 36.34
CA GLY A 238 9.06 32.42 37.17
C GLY A 238 7.60 32.12 37.51
N GLU A 239 7.00 30.99 37.15
CA GLU A 239 5.65 30.66 37.68
C GLU A 239 5.77 29.94 39.03
N ALA A 240 5.96 30.73 40.09
CA ALA A 240 5.72 30.30 41.45
C ALA A 240 4.21 30.30 41.71
N HIS A 241 3.62 29.12 41.85
CA HIS A 241 2.39 28.99 42.63
C HIS A 241 2.77 28.88 44.10
N GLY A 242 2.39 29.90 44.88
CA GLY A 242 2.63 30.03 46.31
C GLY A 242 2.61 31.48 46.75
#